data_AF-A0A7C7H2A8-F1
#
_entry.id   AF-A0A7C7H2A8-F1
#
_cell.length_a   1.000
_cell.length_b   1.000
_cell.length_c   1.000
_cell.angle_alpha   90.00
_cell.angle_beta   90.00
_cell.angle_gamma   90.00
#
_symmetry.space_group_name_H-M   'P 1'
#
loop_
_entity.id
_entity.type
_entity.pdbx_description
1 polymer ?
#
loop_
_entity_poly.entity_id
_entity_poly.type
_entity_poly.pdbx_seq_one_letter_code
_entity_poly.pdbx_strand_id
1 'polypeptide(L)'
;MAGAIIVTTPQDMALSDVRKGADMFGKVNTPLLGVVENMSGYVLRGVVRDSDNQPISNATISIPGMDRSNEVKSSDDGQFTLEVDLFKRGGGYEESNRLNVPLLCEIPISLELMESCDEGIPLVIKDPDSPAGKVFAQLVEKVEEILAV
;
A
#
# COMPACT_ATOMS: atom_id res chain seq x y z
N MET A 1 4.98 -24.96 -5.15
CA MET A 1 4.43 -24.57 -6.46
C MET A 1 5.19 -23.34 -6.97
N ALA A 2 5.26 -23.11 -8.29
CA ALA A 2 5.79 -21.86 -8.86
C ALA A 2 4.63 -21.12 -9.55
N GLY A 3 4.54 -19.81 -9.34
CA GLY A 3 3.48 -18.95 -9.89
C GLY A 3 3.93 -17.50 -9.97
N ALA A 4 3.06 -16.63 -10.48
CA ALA A 4 3.35 -15.22 -10.67
C ALA A 4 2.39 -14.33 -9.88
N ILE A 5 2.92 -13.23 -9.35
CA ILE A 5 2.15 -12.13 -8.77
C ILE A 5 2.22 -10.96 -9.74
N ILE A 6 1.07 -10.39 -10.08
CA ILE A 6 1.00 -9.22 -10.94
C ILE A 6 1.07 -7.97 -10.08
N VAL A 7 2.01 -7.07 -10.37
CA VAL A 7 2.09 -5.75 -9.72
C VAL A 7 1.62 -4.70 -10.70
N THR A 8 0.67 -3.86 -10.28
CA THR A 8 0.17 -2.73 -11.07
C THR A 8 0.15 -1.45 -10.25
N THR A 9 -0.28 -0.36 -10.85
CA THR A 9 -0.55 0.92 -10.17
C THR A 9 -1.94 1.39 -10.60
N PRO A 10 -2.63 2.23 -9.82
CA PRO A 10 -4.05 2.48 -10.06
C PRO A 10 -4.35 3.34 -11.30
N GLN A 11 -3.32 3.78 -12.05
CA GLN A 11 -3.50 4.60 -13.24
C GLN A 11 -3.86 3.77 -14.47
N ASP A 12 -4.82 4.26 -15.26
CA ASP A 12 -5.35 3.60 -16.47
C ASP A 12 -4.27 3.16 -17.47
N MET A 13 -3.19 3.95 -17.60
CA MET A 13 -2.07 3.63 -18.50
C MET A 13 -1.33 2.36 -18.05
N ALA A 14 -1.01 2.24 -16.76
CA ALA A 14 -0.32 1.08 -16.20
C ALA A 14 -1.18 -0.19 -16.30
N LEU A 15 -2.49 -0.07 -16.08
CA LEU A 15 -3.42 -1.19 -16.25
C LEU A 15 -3.45 -1.71 -17.69
N SER A 16 -3.38 -0.82 -18.68
CA SER A 16 -3.42 -1.23 -20.09
C SER A 16 -2.23 -2.11 -20.50
N ASP A 17 -1.06 -1.89 -19.90
CA ASP A 17 0.14 -2.70 -20.13
C ASP A 17 0.13 -3.98 -19.30
N VAL A 18 -0.30 -3.89 -18.04
CA VAL A 18 -0.47 -5.05 -17.15
C VAL A 18 -1.45 -6.05 -17.74
N ARG A 19 -2.56 -5.59 -18.33
CA ARG A 19 -3.55 -6.47 -18.99
C ARG A 19 -2.93 -7.36 -20.06
N LYS A 20 -2.14 -6.75 -20.95
CA LYS A 20 -1.44 -7.49 -22.02
C LYS A 20 -0.40 -8.46 -21.45
N GLY A 21 0.31 -8.04 -20.40
CA GLY A 21 1.31 -8.86 -19.72
C GLY A 21 0.68 -10.08 -19.03
N ALA A 22 -0.38 -9.88 -18.24
CA ALA A 22 -1.07 -10.94 -17.53
C ALA A 22 -1.68 -12.00 -18.47
N ASP A 23 -2.21 -11.58 -19.63
CA ASP A 23 -2.73 -12.49 -20.64
C ASP A 23 -1.65 -13.43 -21.23
N MET A 24 -0.36 -13.06 -21.16
CA MET A 24 0.75 -13.92 -21.58
C MET A 24 0.94 -15.12 -20.64
N PHE A 25 0.73 -14.95 -19.33
CA PHE A 25 0.96 -16.01 -18.33
C PHE A 25 0.02 -17.21 -18.54
N GLY A 26 -1.22 -16.96 -18.97
CA GLY A 26 -2.15 -18.01 -19.38
C GLY A 26 -1.66 -18.81 -20.59
N LYS A 27 -0.96 -18.18 -21.54
CA LYS A 27 -0.42 -18.86 -22.73
C LYS A 27 0.80 -19.72 -22.43
N VAL A 28 1.57 -19.36 -21.40
CA VAL A 28 2.77 -20.10 -20.98
C VAL A 28 2.52 -21.02 -19.78
N ASN A 29 1.25 -21.31 -19.47
CA ASN A 29 0.82 -22.21 -18.39
C ASN A 29 1.43 -21.86 -17.02
N THR A 30 1.60 -20.57 -16.72
CA THR A 30 2.09 -20.11 -15.41
C THR A 30 0.90 -19.60 -14.59
N PRO A 31 0.62 -20.16 -13.40
CA PRO A 31 -0.51 -19.74 -12.58
C PRO A 31 -0.30 -18.34 -12.01
N LEU A 32 -1.35 -17.53 -12.06
CA LEU A 32 -1.39 -16.23 -11.39
C LEU A 32 -1.90 -16.43 -9.96
N LEU A 33 -1.13 -15.99 -8.98
CA LEU A 33 -1.44 -16.12 -7.56
C LEU A 33 -2.30 -14.95 -7.06
N GLY A 34 -2.16 -13.78 -7.67
CA GLY A 34 -2.93 -12.59 -7.30
C GLY A 34 -2.37 -11.31 -7.90
N VAL A 35 -3.04 -10.21 -7.58
CA VAL A 35 -2.66 -8.85 -7.98
C VAL A 35 -2.25 -8.05 -6.75
N VAL A 36 -1.21 -7.24 -6.89
CA VAL A 36 -0.79 -6.21 -5.93
C VAL A 36 -0.95 -4.86 -6.60
N GLU A 37 -1.66 -3.93 -5.96
CA GLU A 37 -1.72 -2.55 -6.41
C GLU A 37 -0.66 -1.73 -5.65
N ASN A 38 0.39 -1.32 -6.35
CA ASN A 38 1.41 -0.43 -5.83
C ASN A 38 1.00 1.04 -6.02
N MET A 39 1.62 1.93 -5.26
CA MET A 39 1.37 3.38 -5.29
C MET A 39 -0.11 3.75 -5.04
N SER A 40 -0.79 2.97 -4.20
CA SER A 40 -2.20 3.17 -3.85
C SER A 40 -2.33 4.07 -2.62
N GLY A 41 -2.47 5.37 -2.88
CA GLY A 41 -2.51 6.39 -1.85
C GLY A 41 -1.12 6.76 -1.30
N TYR A 42 -1.13 7.60 -0.27
CA TYR A 42 0.05 8.12 0.41
C TYR A 42 -0.21 8.19 1.90
N VAL A 43 0.76 7.70 2.68
CA VAL A 43 0.71 7.72 4.14
C VAL A 43 1.64 8.82 4.63
N LEU A 44 1.06 9.85 5.23
CA LEU A 44 1.79 10.92 5.90
C LEU A 44 1.73 10.70 7.41
N ARG A 45 2.90 10.65 8.05
CA ARG A 45 3.03 10.61 9.51
C ARG A 45 3.66 11.89 10.01
N GLY A 46 3.22 12.35 11.17
CA GLY A 46 3.74 13.55 11.78
C GLY A 46 3.42 13.64 13.26
N VAL A 47 3.89 14.70 13.91
CA VAL A 47 3.62 14.99 15.32
C VAL A 47 3.06 16.40 15.43
N VAL A 48 1.93 16.54 16.12
CA VAL A 48 1.39 17.86 16.47
C VAL A 48 2.05 18.33 17.75
N ARG A 49 2.63 19.53 17.71
CA ARG A 49 3.30 20.16 18.86
C ARG A 49 2.76 21.55 19.11
N ASP A 50 2.80 21.98 20.36
CA ASP A 50 2.48 23.35 20.77
C ASP A 50 3.64 24.32 20.53
N SER A 51 3.48 25.57 20.96
CA SER A 51 4.50 26.62 20.87
C SER A 51 5.79 26.30 21.63
N ASP A 52 5.72 25.45 22.64
CA ASP A 52 6.83 25.05 23.51
C ASP A 52 7.43 23.70 23.08
N ASN A 53 7.08 23.25 21.86
CA ASN A 53 7.52 22.01 21.23
C ASN A 53 7.06 20.74 22.00
N GLN A 54 6.06 20.84 22.86
CA GLN A 54 5.47 19.69 23.56
C GLN A 54 4.41 19.01 22.67
N PRO A 55 4.34 17.67 22.68
CA PRO A 55 3.34 16.95 21.90
C PRO A 55 1.93 17.24 22.41
N ILE A 56 0.99 17.49 21.48
CA ILE A 56 -0.43 17.72 21.82
C ILE A 56 -1.18 16.40 21.69
N SER A 57 -1.64 15.86 22.82
CA SER A 57 -2.46 14.65 22.87
C SER A 57 -3.92 14.91 22.46
N ASN A 58 -4.54 13.95 21.77
CA ASN A 58 -5.95 13.96 21.38
C ASN A 58 -6.39 15.24 20.63
N ALA A 59 -5.47 15.87 19.88
CA ALA A 59 -5.76 16.98 19.00
C ALA A 59 -6.54 16.48 17.79
N THR A 60 -7.51 17.27 17.32
CA THR A 60 -8.19 17.00 16.05
C THR A 60 -7.58 17.87 14.96
N ILE A 61 -7.06 17.23 13.92
CA ILE A 61 -6.41 17.84 12.76
C ILE A 61 -7.42 17.79 11.63
N SER A 62 -7.97 18.94 11.23
CA SER A 62 -8.84 19.00 10.05
C SER A 62 -8.04 19.39 8.82
N ILE A 63 -8.20 18.62 7.75
CA ILE A 63 -7.54 18.86 6.46
C ILE A 63 -8.64 18.99 5.40
N PRO A 64 -9.17 20.21 5.19
CA PRO A 64 -10.26 20.41 4.26
C PRO A 64 -9.82 20.11 2.82
N GLY A 65 -10.66 19.41 2.07
CA GLY A 65 -10.39 19.06 0.67
C GLY A 65 -9.68 17.73 0.46
N MET A 66 -9.63 16.86 1.48
CA MET A 66 -9.18 15.47 1.33
C MET A 66 -10.35 14.49 1.25
N ASP A 67 -10.24 13.49 0.38
CA ASP A 67 -11.36 12.59 0.06
C ASP A 67 -11.72 11.60 1.18
N ARG A 68 -10.74 11.11 1.96
CA ARG A 68 -10.93 10.06 2.99
C ARG A 68 -10.70 10.49 4.44
N SER A 69 -9.91 11.55 4.64
CA SER A 69 -9.32 11.88 5.95
C SER A 69 -9.50 13.36 6.30
N ASN A 70 -10.75 13.84 6.28
CA ASN A 70 -11.07 15.23 6.59
C ASN A 70 -10.72 15.62 8.05
N GLU A 71 -10.71 14.64 8.95
CA GLU A 71 -10.32 14.80 10.35
C GLU A 71 -9.48 13.60 10.79
N VAL A 72 -8.31 13.87 11.37
CA VAL A 72 -7.42 12.88 11.98
C VAL A 72 -7.17 13.27 13.43
N LYS A 73 -7.11 12.29 14.33
CA LYS A 73 -6.75 12.53 15.73
C LYS A 73 -5.29 12.22 15.99
N SER A 74 -4.65 13.03 16.84
CA SER A 74 -3.36 12.68 17.39
C SER A 74 -3.49 11.67 18.55
N SER A 75 -2.52 10.78 18.63
CA SER A 75 -2.28 9.86 19.74
C SER A 75 -1.81 10.61 21.00
N ASP A 76 -1.66 9.89 22.11
CA ASP A 76 -1.22 10.45 23.40
C ASP A 76 0.17 11.10 23.36
N ASP A 77 1.02 10.66 22.43
CA ASP A 77 2.36 11.20 22.17
C ASP A 77 2.38 12.28 21.07
N GLY A 78 1.20 12.75 20.65
CA GLY A 78 1.02 13.77 19.62
C GLY A 78 1.22 13.25 18.20
N GLN A 79 1.51 11.96 17.99
CA GLN A 79 1.64 11.40 16.65
C GLN A 79 0.30 11.34 15.93
N PHE A 80 0.30 11.59 14.62
CA PHE A 80 -0.87 11.36 13.78
C PHE A 80 -0.45 10.63 12.50
N THR A 81 -1.40 9.90 11.92
CA THR A 81 -1.24 9.25 10.61
C THR A 81 -2.40 9.67 9.72
N LEU A 82 -2.05 10.14 8.53
CA LEU A 82 -2.98 10.64 7.53
C LEU A 82 -2.83 9.81 6.25
N GLU A 83 -3.95 9.28 5.76
CA GLU A 83 -4.01 8.60 4.47
C GLU A 83 -4.65 9.51 3.43
N VAL A 84 -3.96 9.69 2.30
CA VAL A 84 -4.36 10.57 1.20
C VAL A 84 -4.36 9.80 -0.10
N ASP A 85 -5.40 9.97 -0.90
CA ASP A 85 -5.43 9.42 -2.26
C ASP A 85 -4.75 10.42 -3.20
N LEU A 86 -3.48 10.18 -3.54
CA LEU A 86 -2.75 11.03 -4.50
C LEU A 86 -3.24 10.83 -5.95
N PHE A 87 -3.81 9.67 -6.24
CA PHE A 87 -4.29 9.26 -7.54
C PHE A 87 -5.67 8.61 -7.40
N LYS A 88 -6.30 8.31 -8.55
CA LYS A 88 -7.42 7.36 -8.59
C LYS A 88 -6.99 6.04 -7.92
N ARG A 89 -7.96 5.26 -7.44
CA ARG A 89 -7.75 3.93 -6.85
C ARG A 89 -8.59 2.87 -7.56
N GLY A 90 -8.28 1.61 -7.28
CA GLY A 90 -9.11 0.47 -7.66
C GLY A 90 -8.73 -0.17 -9.00
N GLY A 91 -7.67 0.31 -9.66
CA GLY A 91 -7.17 -0.30 -10.89
C GLY A 91 -6.75 -1.77 -10.69
N GLY A 92 -6.03 -2.04 -9.59
CA GLY A 92 -5.64 -3.38 -9.21
C GLY A 92 -6.83 -4.27 -8.82
N TYR A 93 -7.88 -3.69 -8.23
CA TYR A 93 -9.12 -4.42 -7.95
C TYR A 93 -9.89 -4.78 -9.23
N GLU A 94 -9.98 -3.86 -10.19
CA GLU A 94 -10.55 -4.15 -11.50
C GLU A 94 -9.79 -5.28 -12.20
N GLU A 95 -8.46 -5.23 -12.13
CA GLU A 95 -7.60 -6.24 -12.77
C GLU A 95 -7.66 -7.60 -12.07
N SER A 96 -7.74 -7.62 -10.74
CA SER A 96 -7.94 -8.86 -9.97
C SER A 96 -9.25 -9.55 -10.34
N ASN A 97 -10.33 -8.76 -10.48
CA ASN A 97 -11.63 -9.28 -10.94
C ASN A 97 -11.58 -9.79 -12.38
N ARG A 98 -10.91 -9.08 -13.28
CA ARG A 98 -10.76 -9.50 -14.69
C ARG A 98 -10.03 -10.83 -14.82
N LEU A 99 -8.97 -11.01 -14.04
CA LEU A 99 -8.12 -12.21 -14.04
C LEU A 99 -8.69 -13.35 -13.19
N ASN A 100 -9.74 -13.08 -12.41
CA ASN A 100 -10.33 -14.02 -11.45
C ASN A 100 -9.30 -14.55 -10.43
N VAL A 101 -8.50 -13.64 -9.89
CA VAL A 101 -7.48 -13.90 -8.86
C VAL A 101 -7.64 -12.88 -7.71
N PRO A 102 -7.18 -13.16 -6.49
CA PRO A 102 -7.36 -12.23 -5.38
C PRO A 102 -6.51 -10.96 -5.54
N LEU A 103 -7.05 -9.84 -5.05
CA LEU A 103 -6.23 -8.67 -4.71
C LEU A 103 -5.51 -8.95 -3.39
N LEU A 104 -4.20 -9.11 -3.46
CA LEU A 104 -3.37 -9.48 -2.32
C LEU A 104 -3.19 -8.28 -1.38
N CYS A 105 -2.79 -7.13 -1.89
CA CYS A 105 -2.69 -5.91 -1.10
C CYS A 105 -2.66 -4.64 -1.96
N GLU A 106 -2.80 -3.52 -1.27
CA GLU A 106 -2.58 -2.17 -1.79
C GLU A 106 -1.41 -1.54 -1.03
N ILE A 107 -0.32 -1.25 -1.73
CA ILE A 107 0.90 -0.67 -1.15
C ILE A 107 0.87 0.84 -1.34
N PRO A 108 0.83 1.63 -0.26
CA PRO A 108 0.85 3.09 -0.36
C PRO A 108 2.25 3.59 -0.72
N ILE A 109 2.30 4.80 -1.28
CA ILE A 109 3.54 5.58 -1.31
C ILE A 109 3.86 5.96 0.13
N SER A 110 5.07 5.64 0.60
CA SER A 110 5.55 6.08 1.92
C SER A 110 7.01 6.50 1.87
N LEU A 111 7.34 7.50 2.70
CA LEU A 111 8.71 7.99 2.80
C LEU A 111 9.63 6.92 3.41
N GLU A 112 9.16 6.18 4.41
CA GLU A 112 9.98 5.16 5.08
C GLU A 112 10.35 4.03 4.10
N LEU A 113 9.46 3.69 3.17
CA LEU A 113 9.73 2.70 2.12
C LEU A 113 10.83 3.20 1.16
N MET A 114 10.78 4.47 0.77
CA MET A 114 11.83 5.10 -0.06
C MET A 114 13.18 5.08 0.66
N GLU A 115 13.23 5.58 1.89
CA GLU A 115 14.46 5.64 2.69
C GLU A 115 15.06 4.24 2.91
N SER A 116 14.20 3.26 3.18
CA SER A 116 14.58 1.85 3.30
C SER A 116 15.23 1.31 2.02
N CYS A 117 14.69 1.65 0.84
CA CYS A 117 15.28 1.28 -0.44
C CYS A 117 16.65 1.95 -0.66
N ASP A 118 16.79 3.24 -0.36
CA ASP A 118 18.04 4.00 -0.53
C ASP A 118 19.15 3.48 0.40
N GLU A 119 18.80 3.09 1.63
CA GLU A 119 19.72 2.48 2.59
C GLU A 119 20.07 1.02 2.29
N GLY A 120 19.28 0.35 1.45
CA GLY A 120 19.45 -1.06 1.13
C GLY A 120 19.02 -2.03 2.25
N ILE A 121 18.24 -1.56 3.23
CA ILE A 121 17.69 -2.38 4.32
C ILE A 121 16.18 -2.51 4.13
N PRO A 122 15.62 -3.70 3.85
CA PRO A 122 14.19 -3.87 3.61
C PRO A 122 13.29 -3.32 4.72
N LEU A 123 12.18 -2.68 4.35
CA LEU A 123 11.30 -1.97 5.30
C LEU A 123 10.77 -2.89 6.39
N VAL A 124 10.41 -4.13 6.03
CA VAL A 124 9.94 -5.16 6.96
C VAL A 124 10.97 -5.56 8.03
N ILE A 125 12.25 -5.24 7.83
CA ILE A 125 13.32 -5.43 8.82
C ILE A 125 13.57 -4.14 9.59
N LYS A 126 13.59 -2.99 8.89
CA LYS A 126 13.93 -1.67 9.46
C LYS A 126 12.83 -1.13 10.38
N ASP A 127 11.59 -1.17 9.92
CA ASP A 127 10.40 -0.67 10.65
C ASP A 127 9.18 -1.56 10.31
N PRO A 128 9.06 -2.74 10.95
CA PRO A 128 7.94 -3.66 10.70
C PRO A 128 6.58 -3.11 11.12
N ASP A 129 6.56 -2.15 12.06
CA ASP A 129 5.33 -1.55 12.57
C ASP A 129 4.83 -0.37 11.73
N SER A 130 5.64 0.10 10.78
CA SER A 130 5.23 1.09 9.78
C SER A 130 3.98 0.62 9.02
N PRO A 131 3.13 1.55 8.56
CA PRO A 131 1.94 1.20 7.78
C PRO A 131 2.24 0.34 6.55
N ALA A 132 3.27 0.70 5.78
CA ALA A 132 3.71 -0.10 4.63
C ALA A 132 4.35 -1.44 5.07
N GLY A 133 5.11 -1.49 6.17
CA GLY A 133 5.65 -2.73 6.73
C GLY A 133 4.57 -3.75 7.07
N LYS A 134 3.48 -3.30 7.71
CA LYS A 134 2.30 -4.13 8.01
C LYS A 134 1.60 -4.63 6.75
N VAL A 135 1.51 -3.81 5.70
CA VAL A 135 0.95 -4.23 4.39
C VAL A 135 1.79 -5.34 3.78
N PHE A 136 3.13 -5.25 3.82
CA PHE A 136 4.00 -6.31 3.32
C PHE A 136 3.88 -7.60 4.16
N ALA A 137 3.76 -7.50 5.48
CA ALA A 137 3.53 -8.67 6.33
C ALA A 137 2.21 -9.39 5.96
N GLN A 138 1.12 -8.64 5.78
CA GLN A 138 -0.17 -9.20 5.34
C GLN A 138 -0.11 -9.81 3.93
N LEU A 139 0.69 -9.22 3.02
CA LEU A 139 0.94 -9.81 1.70
C LEU A 139 1.59 -11.19 1.83
N VAL A 140 2.58 -11.34 2.70
CA VAL A 140 3.25 -12.62 2.94
C VAL A 140 2.26 -13.66 3.47
N GLU A 141 1.47 -13.31 4.49
CA GLU A 141 0.45 -14.21 5.05
C GLU A 141 -0.52 -14.73 3.97
N LYS A 142 -1.05 -13.84 3.13
CA LYS A 142 -1.95 -14.24 2.03
C LYS A 142 -1.27 -15.14 0.99
N VAL A 143 -0.01 -14.85 0.67
CA VAL A 143 0.74 -15.67 -0.30
C VAL A 143 1.04 -17.05 0.29
N GLU A 144 1.37 -17.14 1.58
CA GLU A 144 1.56 -18.42 2.27
C GLU A 144 0.28 -19.26 2.28
N GLU A 145 -0.88 -18.65 2.56
CA GLU A 145 -2.17 -19.33 2.49
C GLU A 145 -2.46 -19.91 1.10
N ILE A 146 -2.14 -19.16 0.03
CA ILE A 146 -2.34 -19.62 -1.35
C ILE A 146 -1.39 -20.78 -1.71
N LEU A 147 -0.15 -20.75 -1.20
CA LEU A 147 0.87 -21.77 -1.49
C LEU A 147 0.76 -23.02 -0.62
N ALA A 148 0.06 -22.94 0.51
CA ALA A 148 -0.21 -24.08 1.40
C ALA A 148 -1.27 -25.06 0.85
N VAL A 149 -1.95 -24.68 -0.24
CA VAL A 149 -2.92 -25.50 -0.99
C VAL A 149 -2.24 -26.20 -2.17
#